data_AF-A0A818SXW7-F1
#
_entry.id   AF-A0A818SXW7-F1
#
_cell.length_a   1.000
_cell.length_b   1.000
_cell.length_c   1.000
_cell.angle_alpha   90.00
_cell.angle_beta   90.00
_cell.angle_gamma   90.00
#
_symmetry.space_group_name_H-M   'P 1'
#
loop_
_entity.id
_entity.type
_entity.pdbx_description
1 polymer ?
#
loop_
_entity_poly.entity_id
_entity_poly.type
_entity_poly.pdbx_seq_one_letter_code
_entity_poly.pdbx_strand_id
1 'polypeptide(L)'
;VKHFISSTYPKIQLDVIDWNKFTFAQQMHELYKTTILITPCGGISTIIPFLPDGTHAIIMDFYGNKQAYAKGARYKIGESASMYAAL
;
A
#
# COMPACT_ATOMS: atom_id res chain seq x y z
N VAL A 1 6.91 6.93 -10.58
CA VAL A 1 5.49 6.51 -10.50
C VAL A 1 4.54 7.65 -10.85
N LYS A 2 4.49 8.77 -10.09
CA LYS A 2 3.59 9.91 -10.39
C LYS A 2 3.65 10.36 -11.86
N HIS A 3 4.84 10.71 -12.35
CA HIS A 3 5.02 11.15 -13.75
C HIS A 3 4.51 10.14 -14.78
N PHE A 4 4.84 8.85 -14.60
CA PHE A 4 4.39 7.77 -15.48
C PHE A 4 2.86 7.62 -15.52
N ILE A 5 2.21 7.63 -14.35
CA ILE A 5 0.75 7.50 -14.28
C ILE A 5 0.08 8.72 -14.89
N SER A 6 0.53 9.92 -14.55
CA SER A 6 -0.02 11.17 -15.08
C SER A 6 0.16 11.31 -16.60
N SER A 7 1.25 10.80 -17.17
CA SER A 7 1.47 10.83 -18.62
C SER A 7 0.69 9.75 -19.37
N THR A 8 0.56 8.56 -18.78
CA THR A 8 -0.15 7.41 -19.40
C THR A 8 -1.66 7.57 -19.30
N TYR A 9 -2.16 8.12 -18.20
CA TYR A 9 -3.60 8.25 -17.90
C TYR A 9 -3.97 9.69 -17.53
N PRO A 10 -3.88 10.65 -18.47
CA PRO A 10 -4.03 12.08 -18.17
C PRO A 10 -5.44 12.49 -17.71
N LYS A 11 -6.45 11.65 -17.93
CA LYS A 11 -7.84 11.87 -17.48
C LYS A 11 -8.09 11.35 -16.06
N ILE A 12 -7.17 10.57 -15.49
CA ILE A 12 -7.30 10.05 -14.13
C ILE A 12 -6.72 11.09 -13.18
N GLN A 13 -7.54 11.57 -12.24
CA GLN A 13 -7.06 12.37 -11.13
C GLN A 13 -6.15 11.50 -10.25
N LEU A 14 -4.90 11.93 -10.09
CA LEU A 14 -3.90 11.23 -9.28
C LEU A 14 -3.49 12.11 -8.09
N ASP A 15 -3.99 11.72 -6.93
CA ASP A 15 -3.57 12.31 -5.66
C ASP A 15 -2.46 11.45 -5.03
N VAL A 16 -1.29 12.06 -4.82
CA VAL A 16 -0.16 11.41 -4.15
C VAL A 16 -0.05 11.97 -2.75
N ILE A 17 -0.39 11.15 -1.76
CA ILE A 17 -0.37 11.53 -0.35
C ILE A 17 0.86 10.98 0.35
N ASP A 18 1.40 11.74 1.31
CA ASP A 18 2.40 11.27 2.26
C ASP A 18 1.65 10.85 3.53
N TRP A 19 1.39 9.56 3.65
CA TRP A 19 0.52 8.98 4.69
C TRP A 19 0.89 9.44 6.11
N ASN A 20 2.19 9.54 6.40
CA ASN A 20 2.71 9.89 7.72
C ASN A 20 2.52 11.38 8.07
N LYS A 21 2.16 12.21 7.09
CA LYS A 21 1.85 13.64 7.31
C LYS A 21 0.36 13.89 7.52
N PHE A 22 -0.48 12.88 7.34
CA PHE A 22 -1.92 12.98 7.59
C PHE A 22 -2.19 12.80 9.09
N THR A 23 -3.12 13.58 9.61
CA THR A 23 -3.74 13.28 10.92
C THR A 23 -4.50 11.97 10.84
N PHE A 24 -4.74 11.33 11.99
CA PHE A 24 -5.52 10.10 12.04
C PHE A 24 -6.90 10.25 11.40
N ALA A 25 -7.59 11.38 11.65
CA ALA A 25 -8.90 11.66 11.03
C ALA A 25 -8.82 11.72 9.50
N GLN A 26 -7.76 12.31 8.94
CA GLN A 26 -7.55 12.35 7.50
C GLN A 26 -7.21 10.97 6.92
N GLN A 27 -6.38 10.19 7.62
CA GLN A 27 -6.09 8.80 7.23
C GLN A 27 -7.38 7.97 7.17
N MET A 28 -8.22 8.07 8.19
CA MET A 28 -9.52 7.40 8.23
C MET A 28 -10.46 7.85 7.11
N HIS A 29 -10.45 9.15 6.79
CA HIS A 29 -11.24 9.70 5.69
C HIS A 29 -10.85 9.11 4.33
N GLU A 30 -9.56 8.93 4.06
CA GLU A 30 -9.10 8.30 2.82
C GLU A 30 -9.45 6.81 2.76
N LEU A 31 -9.30 6.08 3.88
CA LEU A 31 -9.67 4.66 3.96
C LEU A 31 -11.17 4.45 3.69
N TYR A 32 -12.01 5.28 4.28
CA TYR A 32 -13.46 5.20 4.09
C TYR A 32 -13.91 5.45 2.64
N LYS A 33 -13.11 6.19 1.85
CA LYS A 33 -13.37 6.43 0.42
C LYS A 33 -12.78 5.37 -0.50
N THR A 34 -12.02 4.41 0.03
CA THR A 34 -11.22 3.48 -0.76
C THR A 34 -12.07 2.35 -1.33
N THR A 35 -12.16 2.23 -2.65
CA THR A 35 -12.82 1.10 -3.34
C THR A 35 -11.83 -0.03 -3.68
N ILE A 36 -10.59 0.32 -4.02
CA ILE A 36 -9.52 -0.65 -4.32
C ILE A 36 -8.29 -0.24 -3.50
N LEU A 37 -7.81 -1.14 -2.65
CA LEU A 37 -6.58 -0.98 -1.88
C LEU A 37 -5.47 -1.83 -2.51
N ILE A 38 -4.36 -1.22 -2.91
CA ILE A 38 -3.15 -1.94 -3.34
C ILE A 38 -2.09 -1.74 -2.27
N THR A 39 -1.63 -2.81 -1.63
CA THR A 39 -0.76 -2.72 -0.46
C THR A 39 0.23 -3.88 -0.38
N PRO A 40 1.44 -3.69 0.16
CA PRO A 40 2.31 -4.81 0.50
C PRO A 40 1.64 -5.73 1.54
N CYS A 41 2.11 -6.98 1.62
CA CYS A 41 1.59 -7.98 2.54
C CYS A 41 1.71 -7.61 4.04
N GLY A 42 2.65 -6.73 4.40
CA GLY A 42 2.84 -6.28 5.78
C GLY A 42 1.89 -5.14 6.17
N GLY A 43 1.20 -5.26 7.30
CA GLY A 43 0.38 -4.19 7.89
C GLY A 43 -1.06 -4.10 7.37
N ILE A 44 -1.49 -4.98 6.46
CA ILE A 44 -2.88 -4.91 5.96
C ILE A 44 -3.92 -5.18 7.05
N SER A 45 -3.58 -6.03 8.03
CA SER A 45 -4.43 -6.33 9.19
C SER A 45 -4.74 -5.09 10.04
N THR A 46 -3.90 -4.05 9.99
CA THR A 46 -4.15 -2.80 10.72
C THR A 46 -5.08 -1.85 9.97
N ILE A 47 -5.37 -2.12 8.69
CA ILE A 47 -6.14 -1.23 7.81
C ILE A 47 -7.50 -1.85 7.44
N ILE A 48 -7.57 -3.16 7.27
CA ILE A 48 -8.80 -3.90 6.90
C ILE A 48 -10.03 -3.49 7.73
N PRO A 49 -9.97 -3.38 9.07
CA PRO A 49 -11.15 -3.05 9.88
C PRO A 49 -11.76 -1.68 9.58
N PHE A 50 -11.05 -0.82 8.86
CA PHE A 50 -11.44 0.56 8.55
C PHE A 50 -11.86 0.75 7.09
N LEU A 51 -11.80 -0.29 6.27
CA LEU A 51 -12.25 -0.25 4.89
C LEU A 51 -13.79 -0.42 4.84
N PRO A 52 -14.47 0.29 3.93
CA PRO A 52 -15.90 0.10 3.75
C PRO A 52 -16.22 -1.28 3.16
N ASP A 53 -17.43 -1.76 3.38
CA ASP A 53 -17.92 -3.00 2.79
C ASP A 53 -17.84 -2.93 1.26
N GLY A 54 -17.35 -4.00 0.63
CA GLY A 54 -17.17 -4.08 -0.81
C GLY A 54 -15.83 -3.55 -1.34
N THR A 55 -14.96 -3.02 -0.48
CA THR A 55 -13.57 -2.72 -0.88
C THR A 55 -12.83 -3.98 -1.32
N HIS A 56 -12.10 -3.88 -2.42
CA HIS A 56 -11.23 -4.95 -2.91
C HIS A 56 -9.78 -4.66 -2.53
N ALA A 57 -9.13 -5.60 -1.85
CA ALA A 57 -7.71 -5.52 -1.51
C ALA A 57 -6.87 -6.37 -2.47
N ILE A 58 -5.88 -5.75 -3.12
CA ILE A 58 -4.86 -6.41 -3.91
C ILE A 58 -3.58 -6.40 -3.07
N ILE A 59 -3.23 -7.57 -2.53
CA ILE A 59 -2.06 -7.74 -1.69
C ILE A 59 -0.87 -8.08 -2.58
N MET A 60 0.18 -7.27 -2.49
CA MET A 60 1.41 -7.45 -3.23
C MET A 60 2.53 -7.96 -2.33
N ASP A 61 3.39 -8.80 -2.89
CA ASP A 61 4.62 -9.19 -2.22
C ASP A 61 5.57 -8.01 -2.04
N PHE A 62 6.23 -7.98 -0.89
CA PHE A 62 7.33 -7.04 -0.69
C PHE A 62 8.61 -7.63 -1.29
N TYR A 63 9.17 -6.94 -2.28
CA TYR A 63 10.48 -7.28 -2.83
C TYR A 63 11.55 -6.44 -2.15
N GLY A 64 12.49 -7.10 -1.46
CA GLY A 64 13.63 -6.43 -0.85
C GLY A 64 14.50 -5.73 -1.91
N ASN A 65 14.62 -4.41 -1.82
CA ASN A 65 15.58 -3.62 -2.59
C ASN A 65 16.75 -3.18 -1.71
N LYS A 66 17.90 -2.77 -2.29
CA LYS A 66 19.13 -2.39 -1.57
C LYS A 66 18.91 -1.42 -0.39
N GLN A 67 17.90 -0.55 -0.44
CA GLN A 67 17.61 0.42 0.62
C GLN A 67 16.83 -0.18 1.79
N ALA A 68 16.05 -1.24 1.57
CA ALA A 68 15.40 -2.02 2.62
C ALA A 68 16.40 -2.82 3.48
N TYR A 69 17.49 -3.31 2.88
CA TYR A 69 18.61 -3.97 3.60
C TYR A 69 19.28 -3.05 4.60
N ALA A 70 19.53 -1.80 4.19
CA ALA A 70 20.22 -0.81 5.01
C ALA A 70 19.45 -0.47 6.31
N LYS A 71 18.16 -0.84 6.40
CA LYS A 71 17.30 -0.62 7.57
C LYS A 71 16.97 -1.90 8.35
N GLY A 72 17.67 -3.01 8.09
CA GLY A 72 17.55 -4.24 8.89
C GLY A 72 16.46 -5.23 8.45
N ALA A 73 15.97 -5.15 7.21
CA ALA A 73 15.08 -6.17 6.67
C ALA A 73 15.78 -7.54 6.56
N ARG A 74 15.10 -8.63 6.97
CA ARG A 74 15.65 -10.00 7.03
C ARG A 74 15.67 -10.77 5.68
N TYR A 75 15.05 -10.23 4.64
CA TYR A 75 14.89 -10.88 3.33
C TYR A 75 16.09 -10.56 2.43
N LYS A 76 16.55 -11.43 1.52
CA LYS A 76 17.65 -11.19 0.54
C LYS A 76 17.17 -10.54 -0.76
N ILE A 77 18.07 -9.85 -1.48
CA ILE A 77 17.68 -9.07 -2.67
C ILE A 77 17.05 -10.04 -3.68
N GLY A 78 15.83 -9.76 -4.11
CA GLY A 78 15.08 -10.65 -5.01
C GLY A 78 14.24 -11.73 -4.31
N GLU A 79 14.30 -11.86 -2.98
CA GLU A 79 13.34 -12.65 -2.21
C GLU A 79 12.05 -11.85 -2.03
N SER A 80 10.91 -12.53 -2.22
CA SER A 80 9.60 -12.00 -1.83
C SER A 80 9.34 -12.30 -0.36
N ALA A 81 8.85 -11.30 0.36
CA ALA A 81 8.12 -11.54 1.59
C ALA A 81 6.64 -11.62 1.23
N SER A 82 6.05 -12.80 1.41
CA SER A 82 4.62 -13.06 1.29
C SER A 82 4.08 -13.42 2.67
N MET A 83 2.87 -12.97 3.01
CA MET A 83 2.16 -13.53 4.16
C MET A 83 1.29 -14.69 3.70
N TYR A 84 1.49 -15.87 4.30
CA TYR A 84 0.47 -16.91 4.27
C TYR A 84 -0.68 -16.48 5.18
N ALA A 85 -1.83 -16.16 4.61
CA ALA A 85 -3.07 -16.11 5.37
C ALA A 85 -3.51 -17.57 5.60
N ALA A 86 -3.25 -18.10 6.79
CA ALA A 86 -3.93 -19.31 7.23
C ALA A 86 -5.37 -18.89 7.54
N LEU A 87 -6.28 -19.18 6.61
CA LEU A 87 -7.73 -19.10 6.82
C LEU A 87 -8.19 -20.24 7.73
#